data_AF-A0AAV5HPV7-F1
#
_entry.id   AF-A0AAV5HPV7-F1
#
_cell.length_a   1.000
_cell.length_b   1.000
_cell.length_c   1.000
_cell.angle_alpha   90.00
_cell.angle_beta   90.00
_cell.angle_gamma   90.00
#
_symmetry.space_group_name_H-M   'P 1'
#
loop_
_entity.id
_entity.type
_entity.pdbx_description
1 polymer ?
#
loop_
_entity_poly.entity_id
_entity_poly.type
_entity_poly.pdbx_seq_one_letter_code
_entity_poly.pdbx_strand_id
1 'polypeptide(L)'
;MDTPSFPNDRFTQTLLRAIELESLQIPYQQIFQVCAATNISPLHLWHSRLGHTSVGKLCPLISRGLLGSVPNESVHCVSCQSAKQPALSFSSSHSHSTAPFDLVHSDV
;
A
#
# COMPACT_ATOMS: atom_id res chain seq x y z
N MET A 1 44.72 -41.34 -17.85
CA MET A 1 43.36 -41.00 -18.35
C MET A 1 42.69 -40.29 -17.21
N ASP A 2 43.00 -39.02 -17.13
CA ASP A 2 42.91 -38.20 -15.93
C ASP A 2 41.52 -37.58 -15.84
N THR A 3 40.87 -37.77 -14.69
CA THR A 3 39.62 -37.11 -14.35
C THR A 3 39.89 -35.60 -14.18
N PRO A 4 39.10 -34.72 -14.82
CA PRO A 4 39.31 -33.29 -14.63
C PRO A 4 38.83 -32.90 -13.23
N SER A 5 39.76 -32.49 -12.37
CA SER A 5 39.48 -31.85 -11.10
C SER A 5 38.96 -30.43 -11.37
N PHE A 6 37.67 -30.22 -11.15
CA PHE A 6 37.08 -28.88 -11.23
C PHE A 6 37.60 -28.01 -10.08
N PRO A 7 38.18 -26.83 -10.36
CA PRO A 7 38.67 -25.94 -9.32
C PRO A 7 37.50 -25.41 -8.50
N ASN A 8 37.55 -25.64 -7.19
CA ASN A 8 36.53 -25.28 -6.21
C ASN A 8 36.69 -23.79 -5.85
N ASP A 9 36.49 -22.90 -6.83
CA ASP A 9 36.59 -21.47 -6.64
C ASP A 9 35.24 -20.85 -6.21
N ARG A 10 35.31 -19.68 -5.56
CA ARG A 10 34.13 -18.95 -5.11
C ARG A 10 33.27 -18.45 -6.29
N PHE A 11 33.87 -18.32 -7.47
CA PHE A 11 33.21 -17.81 -8.67
C PHE A 11 32.22 -18.82 -9.26
N THR A 12 32.61 -20.10 -9.35
CA THR A 12 31.76 -21.20 -9.82
C THR A 12 30.61 -21.49 -8.86
N GLN A 13 30.81 -21.39 -7.54
CA GLN A 13 29.70 -21.48 -6.58
C GLN A 13 28.69 -20.32 -6.71
N THR A 14 29.14 -19.13 -7.11
CA THR A 14 28.24 -17.97 -7.32
C THR A 14 27.45 -18.12 -8.62
N LEU A 15 28.06 -18.68 -9.67
CA LEU A 15 27.37 -18.96 -10.94
C LEU A 15 26.36 -20.11 -10.84
N LEU A 16 26.66 -21.17 -10.08
CA LEU A 16 25.68 -22.22 -9.80
C LEU A 16 24.47 -21.68 -9.02
N ARG A 17 24.67 -20.76 -8.07
CA ARG A 17 23.57 -20.06 -7.38
C ARG A 17 22.78 -19.11 -8.28
N ALA A 18 23.40 -18.56 -9.32
CA ALA A 18 22.73 -17.67 -10.26
C ALA A 18 21.78 -18.44 -11.20
N ILE A 19 22.16 -19.64 -11.63
CA ILE A 19 21.30 -20.53 -12.43
C ILE A 19 20.09 -21.01 -11.60
N GLU A 20 20.26 -21.21 -10.29
CA GLU A 20 19.17 -21.58 -9.37
C GLU A 20 18.12 -20.46 -9.20
N LEU A 21 18.49 -19.20 -9.40
CA LEU A 21 17.60 -18.03 -9.34
C LEU A 21 16.81 -17.81 -10.64
N GLU A 22 17.23 -18.41 -11.75
CA GLU A 22 16.56 -18.28 -13.05
C GLU A 22 15.38 -19.27 -13.22
N SER A 23 15.25 -20.25 -12.32
CA SER A 23 14.08 -21.16 -12.29
C SER A 23 12.85 -20.57 -11.58
N LEU A 24 12.97 -19.37 -10.99
CA LEU A 24 11.81 -18.57 -10.59
C LEU A 24 11.21 -17.89 -11.84
N GLN A 25 10.84 -18.69 -12.83
CA GLN A 25 9.72 -18.33 -13.69
C GLN A 25 8.47 -18.32 -12.82
N ILE A 26 8.32 -17.26 -12.02
CA ILE A 26 7.01 -16.89 -11.49
C ILE A 26 6.18 -16.63 -12.73
N PRO A 27 5.14 -17.42 -13.04
CA PRO A 27 4.26 -17.08 -14.14
C PRO A 27 3.75 -15.68 -13.84
N TYR A 28 4.12 -14.72 -14.69
CA TYR A 28 3.70 -13.32 -14.60
C TYR A 28 2.15 -13.18 -14.53
N GLN A 29 1.45 -14.25 -14.92
CA GLN A 29 0.00 -14.42 -14.82
C GLN A 29 -0.51 -14.67 -13.39
N GLN A 30 0.35 -14.91 -12.39
CA GLN A 30 -0.05 -15.29 -11.04
C GLN A 30 0.28 -14.25 -9.96
N ILE A 31 0.56 -13.01 -10.36
CA ILE A 31 0.61 -11.86 -9.44
C ILE A 31 -0.79 -11.50 -8.90
N PHE A 32 -1.86 -12.12 -9.42
CA PHE A 32 -3.23 -11.77 -9.06
C PHE A 32 -3.87 -12.56 -7.91
N GLN A 33 -3.25 -13.60 -7.37
CA GLN A 33 -3.90 -14.47 -6.39
C GLN A 33 -3.10 -14.63 -5.10
N VAL A 34 -3.08 -13.55 -4.32
CA VAL A 34 -3.06 -13.64 -2.85
C VAL A 34 -4.32 -12.95 -2.35
N CYS A 35 -5.42 -13.69 -2.35
CA CYS A 35 -6.63 -13.28 -1.68
C CYS A 35 -7.13 -14.47 -0.84
N ALA A 36 -6.92 -14.37 0.47
CA ALA A 36 -7.81 -15.03 1.40
C ALA A 36 -9.25 -14.67 0.99
N ALA A 37 -10.12 -15.68 0.87
CA ALA A 37 -11.46 -15.65 0.29
C ALA A 37 -12.37 -14.60 0.95
N THR A 38 -12.13 -13.35 0.61
CA THR A 38 -12.92 -12.19 0.98
C THR A 38 -13.48 -11.68 -0.35
N ASN A 39 -14.80 -11.55 -0.43
CA ASN A 39 -15.50 -10.94 -1.57
C ASN A 39 -15.16 -9.44 -1.60
N ILE A 40 -13.91 -9.11 -1.91
CA ILE A 40 -13.43 -7.74 -2.06
C ILE A 40 -13.75 -7.34 -3.49
N SER A 41 -14.48 -6.24 -3.63
CA SER A 41 -14.86 -5.74 -4.93
C SER A 41 -13.62 -5.32 -5.75
N PRO A 42 -13.65 -5.42 -7.09
CA PRO A 42 -12.50 -5.07 -7.92
C PRO A 42 -12.03 -3.63 -7.70
N LEU A 43 -12.95 -2.69 -7.45
CA LEU A 43 -12.60 -1.32 -7.14
C LEU A 43 -11.88 -1.25 -5.79
N HIS A 44 -12.42 -1.90 -4.75
CA HIS A 44 -11.80 -1.90 -3.42
C HIS A 44 -10.39 -2.52 -3.46
N LEU A 45 -10.17 -3.54 -4.29
CA LEU A 45 -8.84 -4.12 -4.52
C LEU A 45 -7.86 -3.09 -5.11
N TRP A 46 -8.25 -2.39 -6.17
CA TRP A 46 -7.41 -1.37 -6.79
C TRP A 46 -7.17 -0.16 -5.89
N HIS A 47 -8.18 0.25 -5.14
CA HIS A 47 -8.07 1.27 -4.12
C HIS A 47 -6.98 0.92 -3.09
N SER A 48 -6.96 -0.31 -2.57
CA SER A 48 -5.93 -0.76 -1.63
C SER A 48 -4.55 -0.88 -2.29
N ARG A 49 -4.45 -1.47 -3.49
CA ARG A 49 -3.18 -1.67 -4.20
C ARG A 49 -2.47 -0.37 -4.56
N LEU A 50 -3.23 0.68 -4.88
CA LEU A 50 -2.71 2.00 -5.25
C LEU A 50 -2.59 2.95 -4.05
N GLY A 51 -2.46 2.42 -2.83
CA GLY A 51 -2.21 3.20 -1.64
C GLY A 51 -3.41 4.04 -1.19
N HIS A 52 -4.60 3.44 -1.17
CA HIS A 52 -5.83 4.10 -0.75
C HIS A 52 -6.20 5.33 -1.59
N THR A 53 -5.83 5.31 -2.87
CA THR A 53 -6.14 6.38 -3.82
C THR A 53 -7.65 6.62 -3.94
N SER A 54 -8.07 7.88 -3.95
CA SER A 54 -9.49 8.26 -4.08
C SER A 54 -10.13 7.70 -5.35
N VAL A 55 -11.40 7.28 -5.27
CA VAL A 55 -12.15 6.76 -6.43
C VAL A 55 -12.11 7.69 -7.64
N GLY A 56 -12.21 9.01 -7.43
CA GLY A 56 -12.11 9.99 -8.53
C GLY A 56 -10.77 10.01 -9.27
N LYS A 57 -9.68 9.55 -8.64
CA LYS A 57 -8.38 9.34 -9.31
C LYS A 57 -8.26 7.97 -9.96
N LEU A 58 -9.05 6.99 -9.53
CA LEU A 58 -9.15 5.68 -10.16
C LEU A 58 -10.02 5.73 -11.43
N CYS A 59 -11.08 6.55 -11.45
CA CYS A 59 -11.98 6.67 -12.59
C CYS A 59 -11.23 6.91 -13.93
N PRO A 60 -10.29 7.86 -14.06
CA PRO A 60 -9.52 8.03 -15.29
C PRO A 60 -8.70 6.81 -15.69
N LEU A 61 -8.18 6.04 -14.73
CA LEU A 61 -7.40 4.82 -14.99
C LEU A 61 -8.30 3.68 -15.47
N ILE A 62 -9.49 3.55 -14.89
CA ILE A 62 -10.52 2.59 -15.30
C ILE A 62 -11.04 2.95 -16.70
N SER A 63 -11.38 4.22 -16.95
CA SER A 63 -11.85 4.69 -18.26
C SER A 63 -10.82 4.51 -19.38
N ARG A 64 -9.52 4.57 -19.05
CA ARG A 64 -8.42 4.30 -19.98
C ARG A 64 -8.13 2.80 -20.15
N GLY A 65 -8.85 1.92 -19.43
CA GLY A 65 -8.67 0.47 -19.48
C GLY A 65 -7.40 -0.04 -18.79
N LEU A 66 -6.69 0.80 -18.02
CA LEU A 66 -5.41 0.44 -17.40
C LEU A 66 -5.58 -0.53 -16.21
N LEU A 67 -6.76 -0.58 -15.61
CA LEU A 67 -7.09 -1.41 -14.45
C LEU A 67 -8.05 -2.57 -14.78
N GLY A 68 -8.35 -2.78 -16.06
CA GLY A 68 -9.35 -3.73 -16.54
C GLY A 68 -10.80 -3.25 -16.32
N SER A 69 -11.75 -4.18 -16.45
CA SER A 69 -13.17 -3.91 -16.20
C SER A 69 -13.42 -3.82 -14.70
N VAL A 70 -13.63 -2.61 -14.20
CA VAL A 70 -13.94 -2.35 -12.80
C VAL A 70 -15.34 -1.73 -12.76
N PRO A 71 -16.32 -2.35 -12.08
CA PRO A 71 -17.65 -1.77 -11.94
C PRO A 71 -17.56 -0.46 -11.17
N ASN A 72 -18.41 0.50 -11.54
CA ASN A 72 -18.48 1.77 -10.84
C ASN A 72 -19.27 1.57 -9.54
N GLU A 73 -18.55 1.47 -8.43
CA GLU A 73 -19.09 1.18 -7.10
C GLU A 73 -18.52 2.16 -6.07
N SER A 74 -19.18 2.29 -4.93
CA SER A 74 -18.64 3.09 -3.82
C SER A 74 -17.63 2.27 -3.02
N VAL A 75 -16.50 2.86 -2.66
CA VAL A 75 -15.53 2.24 -1.74
C VAL A 75 -15.77 2.73 -0.32
N HIS A 76 -16.09 1.79 0.57
CA HIS A 76 -16.07 2.03 2.01
C HIS A 76 -14.81 1.38 2.61
N CYS A 77 -13.79 2.20 2.87
CA CYS A 77 -12.53 1.74 3.44
C CYS A 77 -12.32 2.32 4.84
N VAL A 78 -12.27 1.45 5.86
CA VAL A 78 -12.07 1.83 7.27
C VAL A 78 -10.74 2.57 7.45
N SER A 79 -9.66 2.09 6.84
CA SER A 79 -8.33 2.73 6.92
C SER A 79 -8.38 4.18 6.41
N CYS A 80 -9.11 4.44 5.32
CA CYS A 80 -9.28 5.80 4.79
C CYS A 80 -10.08 6.70 5.73
N GLN A 81 -11.15 6.18 6.33
CA GLN A 81 -12.01 6.96 7.22
C GLN A 81 -11.28 7.36 8.51
N SER A 82 -10.49 6.45 9.05
CA SER A 82 -9.67 6.71 10.24
C SER A 82 -8.48 7.61 9.93
N ALA A 83 -7.86 7.47 8.75
CA ALA A 83 -6.74 8.33 8.34
C ALA A 83 -7.17 9.75 7.95
N LYS A 84 -8.43 9.93 7.53
CA LYS A 84 -8.96 11.20 7.02
C LYS A 84 -9.98 11.83 7.96
N GLN A 85 -9.76 11.70 9.27
CA GLN A 85 -10.52 12.45 10.26
C GLN A 85 -10.30 13.94 10.01
N PRO A 86 -11.31 14.71 9.55
CA PRO A 86 -11.16 16.16 9.52
C PRO A 86 -10.93 16.61 10.96
N ALA A 87 -9.95 17.49 11.18
CA ALA A 87 -9.84 18.19 12.45
C ALA A 87 -11.17 18.90 12.69
N LEU A 88 -11.96 18.37 13.62
CA LEU A 88 -13.16 19.04 14.07
C LEU A 88 -12.74 20.38 14.65
N SER A 89 -13.51 21.43 14.35
CA SER A 89 -13.28 22.71 14.99
C SER A 89 -13.44 22.53 16.50
N PHE A 90 -12.49 23.03 17.27
CA PHE A 90 -12.66 23.12 18.72
C PHE A 90 -13.87 24.01 19.01
N SER A 91 -14.64 23.64 20.03
CA SER A 91 -15.67 24.50 20.59
C SER A 91 -15.04 25.84 20.96
N SER A 92 -15.77 26.95 20.75
CA SER A 92 -15.33 28.24 21.28
C SER A 92 -15.18 28.13 22.80
N SER A 93 -13.97 28.33 23.31
CA SER A 93 -13.77 28.48 24.74
C SER A 93 -14.40 29.81 25.17
N HIS A 94 -14.90 29.86 26.41
CA HIS A 94 -15.32 31.11 27.05
C HIS A 94 -14.22 31.66 27.97
N SER A 95 -13.03 31.04 27.92
CA SER A 95 -11.87 31.41 28.74
C SER A 95 -11.13 32.56 28.05
N HIS A 96 -11.56 33.78 28.34
CA HIS A 96 -10.97 35.01 27.82
C HIS A 96 -10.58 35.93 28.98
N SER A 97 -9.39 36.50 28.92
CA SER A 97 -8.92 37.49 29.89
C SER A 97 -9.35 38.88 29.43
N THR A 98 -9.79 39.72 30.38
CA THR A 98 -10.16 41.13 30.12
C THR A 98 -9.12 42.12 30.63
N ALA A 99 -8.18 41.65 31.45
CA ALA A 99 -7.06 42.41 32.00
C ALA A 99 -5.78 41.54 32.10
N PRO A 100 -4.58 42.14 32.20
CA PRO A 100 -3.34 41.40 32.39
C PRO A 100 -3.40 40.49 33.63
N PHE A 101 -2.90 39.25 33.50
CA PHE A 101 -2.86 38.23 34.56
C PHE A 101 -4.22 37.68 35.04
N ASP A 102 -5.32 38.01 34.38
CA ASP A 102 -6.69 37.55 34.70
C ASP A 102 -6.90 36.04 34.40
N LEU A 103 -6.07 35.45 33.53
CA LEU A 103 -6.13 34.04 33.16
C LEU A 103 -4.73 33.45 33.06
N VAL A 104 -4.41 32.50 33.94
CA VAL A 104 -3.13 31.77 33.98
C VAL A 104 -3.40 30.28 33.80
N HIS A 105 -2.72 29.64 32.84
CA HIS A 105 -2.76 28.19 32.65
C HIS A 105 -1.43 27.59 33.11
N SER A 106 -1.48 26.52 33.91
CA SER A 106 -0.31 25.75 34.34
C SER A 106 -0.56 24.26 34.11
N ASP A 107 0.39 23.55 33.51
CA ASP A 107 0.45 22.08 33.45
C ASP A 107 1.51 21.52 34.43
N VAL A 108 1.55 20.20 34.59
CA VAL A 108 2.43 19.47 35.53
C VAL A 108 3.48 18.65 34.82
#